data_AF-F3KG23-F1
#
_entry.id   AF-F3KG23-F1
#
_cell.length_a   1.000
_cell.length_b   1.000
_cell.length_c   1.000
_cell.angle_alpha   90.00
_cell.angle_beta   90.00
_cell.angle_gamma   90.00
#
_symmetry.space_group_name_H-M   'P 1'
#
loop_
_entity.id
_entity.type
_entity.pdbx_description
1 polymer ?
#
loop_
_entity_poly.entity_id
_entity_poly.type
_entity_poly.pdbx_seq_one_letter_code
_entity_poly.pdbx_strand_id
1 'polypeptide(L)'
;MDYLIELYEQQVAALQDKGRLSWAQEEMQVMLNKQRRNTDPAEAYLKVKGANKLTEDQVQIIQRLAEWREIQARQRNIPRGFILKDPQLLDIAQRLPDTTQSLGRTEGLRRRVVKEDGEQILRLVNQETADEERVPAFPEPLPPRAKPLVKELQALLAGVAESVDLMPELLLSRKSLVAMLTHLMHGGEARLPADLPSWKRTLFGEPLLTALADMKGKI
;
A
#
# COMPACT_ATOMS: atom_id res chain seq x y z
N MET A 1 28.68 -15.87 -7.87
CA MET A 1 27.55 -16.53 -7.16
C MET A 1 28.06 -17.52 -6.10
N ASP A 2 29.37 -17.61 -5.95
CA ASP A 2 30.05 -18.77 -5.34
C ASP A 2 29.91 -18.82 -3.81
N TYR A 3 29.69 -17.66 -3.17
CA TYR A 3 29.50 -17.57 -1.71
C TYR A 3 28.04 -17.63 -1.24
N LEU A 4 27.07 -17.56 -2.17
CA LEU A 4 25.66 -17.54 -1.79
C LEU A 4 25.18 -18.90 -1.31
N ILE A 5 25.70 -19.98 -1.90
CA ILE A 5 25.33 -21.35 -1.53
C ILE A 5 25.88 -21.66 -0.13
N GLU A 6 27.16 -21.35 0.11
CA GLU A 6 27.79 -21.55 1.42
C GLU A 6 27.07 -20.75 2.52
N LEU A 7 26.75 -19.48 2.26
CA LEU A 7 25.99 -18.67 3.19
C LEU A 7 24.58 -19.25 3.42
N TYR A 8 23.90 -19.72 2.37
CA TYR A 8 22.58 -20.35 2.50
C TYR A 8 22.64 -21.58 3.42
N GLU A 9 23.63 -22.46 3.25
CA GLU A 9 23.81 -23.65 4.07
C GLU A 9 24.03 -23.29 5.55
N GLN A 10 24.89 -22.30 5.81
CA GLN A 10 25.14 -21.78 7.17
C GLN A 10 23.85 -21.21 7.81
N GLN A 11 23.07 -20.45 7.04
CA GLN A 11 21.82 -19.87 7.53
C GLN A 11 20.74 -20.93 7.78
N VAL A 12 20.65 -21.96 6.93
CA VAL A 12 19.72 -23.08 7.12
C VAL A 12 20.07 -23.84 8.40
N ALA A 13 21.34 -24.19 8.61
CA ALA A 13 21.78 -24.87 9.82
C ALA A 13 21.44 -24.04 11.07
N ALA A 14 21.79 -22.75 11.09
CA ALA A 14 21.47 -21.87 12.22
C ALA A 14 19.95 -21.73 12.48
N LEU A 15 19.12 -21.74 11.43
CA LEU A 15 17.66 -21.71 11.58
C LEU A 15 17.08 -23.04 12.05
N GLN A 16 17.66 -24.16 11.64
CA GLN A 16 17.27 -25.49 12.14
C GLN A 16 17.59 -25.63 13.62
N ASP A 17 18.79 -25.23 14.04
CA ASP A 17 19.20 -25.24 15.45
C ASP A 17 18.27 -24.41 16.34
N LYS A 18 17.75 -23.28 15.80
CA LYS A 18 16.77 -22.42 16.48
C LYS A 18 15.32 -22.91 16.35
N GLY A 19 15.04 -23.95 15.58
CA GLY A 19 13.68 -24.42 15.27
C GLY A 19 12.84 -23.43 14.43
N ARG A 20 13.49 -22.52 13.69
CA ARG A 20 12.86 -21.41 12.94
C ARG A 20 12.93 -21.56 11.42
N LEU A 21 13.40 -22.71 10.91
CA LEU A 21 13.48 -22.93 9.45
C LEU A 21 12.11 -22.79 8.77
N SER A 22 11.05 -23.34 9.37
CA SER A 22 9.68 -23.22 8.86
C SER A 22 9.20 -21.76 8.87
N TRP A 23 9.54 -20.98 9.88
CA TRP A 23 9.20 -19.55 9.94
C TRP A 23 9.80 -18.79 8.76
N ALA A 24 11.09 -19.03 8.48
CA ALA A 24 11.78 -18.40 7.35
C ALA A 24 11.17 -18.83 6.00
N GLN A 25 10.82 -20.11 5.85
CA GLN A 25 10.16 -20.62 4.64
C GLN A 25 8.80 -19.95 4.41
N GLU A 26 7.99 -19.80 5.45
CA GLU A 26 6.70 -19.08 5.35
C GLU A 26 6.87 -17.61 4.95
N GLU A 27 7.85 -16.91 5.55
CA GLU A 27 8.16 -15.51 5.18
C GLU A 27 8.56 -15.40 3.70
N MET A 28 9.44 -16.30 3.24
CA MET A 28 9.84 -16.35 1.83
C MET A 28 8.63 -16.58 0.91
N GLN A 29 7.71 -17.47 1.28
CA GLN A 29 6.49 -17.70 0.50
C GLN A 29 5.59 -16.46 0.46
N VAL A 30 5.43 -15.75 1.57
CA VAL A 30 4.68 -14.49 1.61
C VAL A 30 5.33 -13.44 0.70
N MET A 31 6.67 -13.32 0.70
CA MET A 31 7.40 -12.40 -0.17
C MET A 31 7.24 -12.77 -1.66
N LEU A 32 7.36 -14.05 -2.01
CA LEU A 32 7.16 -14.53 -3.37
C LEU A 32 5.73 -14.28 -3.85
N ASN A 33 4.73 -14.55 -3.00
CA ASN A 33 3.32 -14.29 -3.31
C ASN A 33 3.05 -12.80 -3.52
N LYS A 34 3.68 -11.91 -2.73
CA LYS A 34 3.59 -10.45 -2.92
C LYS A 34 4.17 -10.00 -4.25
N GLN A 35 5.29 -10.59 -4.68
CA GLN A 35 5.91 -10.28 -5.98
C GLN A 35 5.07 -10.81 -7.15
N ARG A 36 4.50 -12.01 -7.01
CA ARG A 36 3.63 -12.64 -8.02
C ARG A 36 2.30 -11.91 -8.21
N ARG A 37 1.78 -11.28 -7.15
CA ARG A 37 0.63 -10.38 -7.24
C ARG A 37 1.06 -9.15 -8.02
N ASN A 38 0.87 -9.20 -9.34
CA ASN A 38 0.97 -8.03 -10.19
C ASN A 38 0.03 -6.98 -9.58
N THR A 39 0.55 -5.80 -9.22
CA THR A 39 -0.30 -4.78 -8.57
C THR A 39 -1.47 -4.51 -9.50
N ASP A 40 -2.69 -4.62 -8.98
CA ASP A 40 -3.88 -4.27 -9.74
C ASP A 40 -3.71 -2.83 -10.26
N PRO A 41 -3.78 -2.59 -11.58
CA PRO A 41 -3.73 -1.25 -12.12
C PRO A 41 -4.70 -0.28 -11.43
N ALA A 42 -5.88 -0.75 -11.00
CA ALA A 42 -6.86 0.05 -10.28
C ALA A 42 -6.33 0.58 -8.92
N GLU A 43 -5.36 -0.08 -8.30
CA GLU A 43 -4.74 0.36 -7.05
C GLU A 43 -3.51 1.28 -7.25
N ALA A 44 -3.12 1.55 -8.51
CA ALA A 44 -1.91 2.32 -8.80
C ALA A 44 -1.93 3.74 -8.19
N TYR A 45 -3.12 4.32 -8.00
CA TYR A 45 -3.30 5.64 -7.39
C TYR A 45 -2.87 5.70 -5.92
N LEU A 46 -2.95 4.58 -5.19
CA LEU A 46 -2.52 4.49 -3.79
C LEU A 46 -1.02 4.78 -3.60
N LYS A 47 -0.23 4.65 -4.68
CA LYS A 47 1.22 4.89 -4.69
C LYS A 47 1.60 6.29 -5.18
N VAL A 48 0.64 7.10 -5.63
CA VAL A 48 0.90 8.46 -6.14
C VAL A 48 1.17 9.39 -4.97
N LYS A 49 2.37 9.96 -4.93
CA LYS A 49 2.78 10.87 -3.85
C LYS A 49 1.92 12.12 -3.87
N GLY A 50 1.32 12.48 -2.72
CA GLY A 50 0.51 13.69 -2.55
C GLY A 50 -0.97 13.53 -2.89
N ALA A 51 -1.39 12.37 -3.39
CA ALA A 51 -2.78 12.08 -3.73
C ALA A 51 -3.71 12.07 -2.50
N ASN A 52 -3.14 11.89 -1.29
CA ASN A 52 -3.86 11.97 -0.02
C ASN A 52 -4.42 13.36 0.33
N LYS A 53 -4.13 14.39 -0.47
CA LYS A 53 -4.65 15.75 -0.29
C LYS A 53 -5.84 16.06 -1.21
N LEU A 54 -6.23 15.11 -2.06
CA LEU A 54 -7.29 15.27 -3.04
C LEU A 54 -8.67 15.12 -2.39
N THR A 55 -9.66 15.83 -2.95
CA THR A 55 -11.07 15.65 -2.60
C THR A 55 -11.60 14.32 -3.15
N GLU A 56 -12.75 13.84 -2.66
CA GLU A 56 -13.37 12.58 -3.11
C GLU A 56 -13.55 12.51 -4.64
N ASP A 57 -14.02 13.59 -5.27
CA ASP A 57 -14.18 13.67 -6.72
C ASP A 57 -12.82 13.60 -7.45
N GLN A 58 -11.81 14.29 -6.93
CA GLN A 58 -10.45 14.25 -7.49
C GLN A 58 -9.80 12.87 -7.33
N VAL A 59 -10.18 12.11 -6.29
CA VAL A 59 -9.72 10.73 -6.10
C VAL A 59 -10.23 9.81 -7.21
N GLN A 60 -11.47 9.98 -7.68
CA GLN A 60 -12.00 9.18 -8.80
C GLN A 60 -11.19 9.42 -10.08
N ILE A 61 -10.81 10.67 -10.31
CA ILE A 61 -10.03 11.06 -11.49
C ILE A 61 -8.61 10.50 -11.41
N ILE A 62 -7.93 10.67 -10.27
CA ILE A 62 -6.56 10.17 -10.15
C ILE A 62 -6.51 8.64 -10.16
N GLN A 63 -7.55 7.96 -9.69
CA GLN A 63 -7.68 6.50 -9.79
C GLN A 63 -7.62 6.06 -11.26
N ARG A 64 -8.53 6.59 -12.09
CA ARG A 64 -8.62 6.27 -13.51
C ARG A 64 -7.35 6.65 -14.28
N LEU A 65 -6.78 7.82 -14.00
CA LEU A 65 -5.54 8.25 -14.64
C LEU A 65 -4.34 7.39 -14.24
N ALA A 66 -4.23 6.99 -12.97
CA ALA A 66 -3.14 6.14 -12.49
C ALA A 66 -3.26 4.72 -13.04
N GLU A 67 -4.48 4.18 -13.10
CA GLU A 67 -4.80 2.91 -13.73
C GLU A 67 -4.42 2.91 -15.21
N TRP A 68 -4.92 3.88 -15.97
CA TRP A 68 -4.59 4.05 -17.38
C TRP A 68 -3.08 4.14 -17.59
N ARG A 69 -2.38 4.94 -16.77
CA ARG A 69 -0.92 5.07 -16.84
C ARG A 69 -0.22 3.73 -16.64
N GLU A 70 -0.67 2.92 -15.69
CA GLU A 70 -0.08 1.61 -15.39
C GLU A 70 -0.33 0.62 -16.53
N ILE A 71 -1.54 0.62 -17.12
CA ILE A 71 -1.88 -0.20 -18.30
C ILE A 71 -0.99 0.21 -19.49
N GLN A 72 -0.89 1.50 -19.78
CA GLN A 72 -0.06 2.00 -20.88
C GLN A 72 1.43 1.72 -20.67
N ALA A 73 1.93 1.79 -19.43
CA ALA A 73 3.33 1.49 -19.10
C ALA A 73 3.67 0.04 -19.44
N ARG A 74 2.77 -0.89 -19.08
CA ARG A 74 2.90 -2.32 -19.37
C ARG A 74 2.81 -2.59 -20.87
N GLN A 75 1.82 -2.02 -21.55
CA GLN A 75 1.63 -2.20 -23.00
C GLN A 75 2.84 -1.70 -23.81
N ARG A 76 3.38 -0.53 -23.44
CA ARG A 76 4.51 0.10 -24.13
C ARG A 76 5.88 -0.40 -23.64
N ASN A 77 5.90 -1.23 -22.59
CA ASN A 77 7.12 -1.69 -21.91
C ASN A 77 8.09 -0.55 -21.54
N ILE A 78 7.55 0.51 -20.92
CA ILE A 78 8.33 1.67 -20.46
C ILE A 78 7.98 2.02 -19.01
N PRO A 79 8.87 2.72 -18.28
CA PRO A 79 8.54 3.18 -16.94
C PRO A 79 7.30 4.09 -16.93
N ARG A 80 6.38 3.89 -15.98
CA ARG A 80 5.14 4.70 -15.85
C ARG A 80 5.37 6.22 -15.84
N GLY A 81 6.49 6.68 -15.27
CA GLY A 81 6.85 8.10 -15.23
C GLY A 81 7.21 8.71 -16.59
N PHE A 82 7.42 7.88 -17.62
CA PHE A 82 7.64 8.33 -18.99
C PHE A 82 6.32 8.64 -19.71
N ILE A 83 5.20 8.12 -19.20
CA ILE A 83 3.84 8.43 -19.65
C ILE A 83 3.38 9.68 -18.91
N LEU A 84 3.20 9.58 -17.59
CA LEU A 84 2.89 10.71 -16.71
C LEU A 84 3.62 10.57 -15.37
N LYS A 85 4.27 11.65 -14.93
CA LYS A 85 4.86 11.76 -13.60
C LYS A 85 3.77 12.05 -12.56
N ASP A 86 4.02 11.67 -11.31
CA ASP A 86 3.07 11.90 -10.21
C ASP A 86 2.62 13.38 -10.07
N PRO A 87 3.49 14.40 -10.19
CA PRO A 87 3.04 15.79 -10.15
C PRO A 87 2.07 16.16 -11.28
N GLN A 88 2.21 15.54 -12.45
CA GLN A 88 1.32 15.80 -13.59
C GLN A 88 -0.04 15.15 -13.38
N LEU A 89 -0.08 13.93 -12.83
CA LEU A 89 -1.33 13.28 -12.43
C LEU A 89 -2.10 14.13 -11.41
N LEU A 90 -1.41 14.64 -10.39
CA LEU A 90 -2.00 15.51 -9.39
C LEU A 90 -2.53 16.81 -10.00
N ASP A 91 -1.72 17.47 -10.83
CA ASP A 91 -2.11 18.74 -11.46
C ASP A 91 -3.34 18.58 -12.36
N ILE A 92 -3.38 17.50 -13.17
CA ILE A 92 -4.52 17.19 -14.03
C ILE A 92 -5.77 16.90 -13.20
N ALA A 93 -5.65 16.08 -12.15
CA ALA A 93 -6.77 15.76 -11.27
C ALA A 93 -7.30 16.99 -10.51
N GLN A 94 -6.46 17.97 -10.20
CA GLN A 94 -6.86 19.20 -9.51
C GLN A 94 -7.43 20.27 -10.44
N ARG A 95 -6.87 20.41 -11.64
CA ARG A 95 -7.25 21.46 -12.60
C ARG A 95 -8.42 21.09 -13.50
N LEU A 96 -8.71 19.80 -13.65
CA LEU A 96 -9.82 19.29 -14.46
C LEU A 96 -9.82 19.87 -15.90
N PRO A 97 -8.73 19.67 -16.67
CA PRO A 97 -8.67 20.20 -18.03
C PRO A 97 -9.77 19.58 -18.90
N ASP A 98 -10.40 20.43 -19.70
CA ASP A 98 -11.52 20.14 -20.61
C ASP A 98 -11.10 20.12 -22.09
N THR A 99 -9.92 20.63 -22.42
CA THR A 99 -9.40 20.75 -23.79
C THR A 99 -7.93 20.35 -23.87
N THR A 100 -7.47 19.99 -25.06
CA THR A 100 -6.04 19.66 -25.27
C THR A 100 -5.13 20.85 -25.02
N GLN A 101 -5.64 22.07 -25.25
CA GLN A 101 -4.93 23.31 -24.95
C GLN A 101 -4.80 23.51 -23.43
N SER A 102 -5.87 23.32 -22.65
CA SER A 102 -5.81 23.43 -21.18
C SER A 102 -4.95 22.33 -20.57
N LEU A 103 -5.04 21.09 -21.08
CA LEU A 103 -4.15 19.99 -20.71
C LEU A 103 -2.67 20.32 -20.98
N GLY A 104 -2.36 20.95 -22.11
CA GLY A 104 -0.99 21.37 -22.46
C GLY A 104 -0.38 22.43 -21.54
N ARG A 105 -1.17 23.06 -20.66
CA ARG A 105 -0.68 24.00 -19.64
C ARG A 105 -0.20 23.30 -18.36
N THR A 106 -0.40 21.99 -18.23
CA THR A 106 0.14 21.21 -17.11
C THR A 106 1.66 21.26 -17.09
N GLU A 107 2.22 21.63 -15.95
CA GLU A 107 3.65 21.89 -15.82
C GLU A 107 4.48 20.62 -16.10
N GLY A 108 5.49 20.78 -16.96
CA GLY A 108 6.39 19.69 -17.35
C GLY A 108 5.76 18.62 -18.25
N LEU A 109 4.48 18.74 -18.64
CA LEU A 109 3.84 17.81 -19.56
C LEU A 109 4.44 17.93 -20.96
N ARG A 110 4.86 16.80 -21.53
CA ARG A 110 5.53 16.79 -22.84
C ARG A 110 4.48 16.98 -23.95
N ARG A 111 4.77 17.83 -24.93
CA ARG A 111 3.89 18.03 -26.12
C ARG A 111 3.49 16.73 -26.81
N ARG A 112 4.41 15.76 -26.85
CA ARG A 112 4.15 14.42 -27.40
C ARG A 112 3.00 13.70 -26.68
N VAL A 113 2.95 13.78 -25.34
CA VAL A 113 1.87 13.17 -24.54
C VAL A 113 0.54 13.85 -24.85
N VAL A 114 0.51 15.18 -24.97
CA VAL A 114 -0.72 15.91 -25.36
C VAL A 114 -1.21 15.47 -26.74
N LYS A 115 -0.29 15.24 -27.68
CA LYS A 115 -0.63 14.81 -29.05
C LYS A 115 -1.09 13.35 -29.13
N GLU A 116 -0.41 12.44 -28.45
CA GLU A 116 -0.64 11.00 -28.57
C GLU A 116 -1.71 10.48 -27.61
N ASP A 117 -1.75 11.03 -26.38
CA ASP A 117 -2.58 10.53 -25.28
C ASP A 117 -3.61 11.56 -24.77
N GLY A 118 -3.57 12.79 -25.27
CA GLY A 118 -4.36 13.90 -24.72
C GLY A 118 -5.86 13.68 -24.75
N GLU A 119 -6.41 13.18 -25.87
CA GLU A 119 -7.84 12.87 -25.95
C GLU A 119 -8.26 11.78 -24.95
N GLN A 120 -7.43 10.75 -24.76
CA GLN A 120 -7.73 9.69 -23.81
C GLN A 120 -7.68 10.22 -22.37
N ILE A 121 -6.69 11.06 -22.04
CA ILE A 121 -6.60 11.71 -20.73
C ILE A 121 -7.85 12.56 -20.47
N LEU A 122 -8.28 13.39 -21.42
CA LEU A 122 -9.47 14.22 -21.28
C LEU A 122 -10.75 13.40 -21.12
N ARG A 123 -10.87 12.26 -21.84
CA ARG A 123 -11.98 11.33 -21.63
C ARG A 123 -12.02 10.81 -20.19
N LEU A 124 -10.88 10.42 -19.62
CA LEU A 124 -10.80 9.91 -18.24
C LEU A 124 -11.09 11.00 -17.20
N VAL A 125 -10.70 12.25 -17.46
CA VAL A 125 -11.02 13.39 -16.58
C VAL A 125 -12.51 13.68 -16.58
N ASN A 126 -13.14 13.71 -17.76
CA ASN A 126 -14.55 14.10 -17.92
C ASN A 126 -15.53 12.94 -17.72
N GLN A 127 -15.06 11.71 -17.54
CA GLN A 127 -15.92 10.57 -17.29
C GLN A 127 -16.64 10.76 -15.95
N GLU A 128 -17.96 10.59 -15.92
CA GLU A 128 -18.74 10.56 -14.69
C GLU A 128 -18.47 9.25 -13.93
N THR A 129 -18.51 9.28 -12.60
CA THR A 129 -18.35 8.09 -11.76
C THR A 129 -19.67 7.82 -11.08
N ALA A 130 -20.25 6.65 -11.33
CA ALA A 130 -21.47 6.23 -10.64
C ALA A 130 -21.20 6.08 -9.14
N ASP A 131 -22.20 6.37 -8.29
CA ASP A 131 -22.02 6.34 -6.83
C ASP A 131 -21.53 4.98 -6.32
N GLU A 132 -21.97 3.87 -6.94
CA GLU A 132 -21.56 2.51 -6.59
C GLU A 132 -20.10 2.21 -6.94
N GLU A 133 -19.52 2.94 -7.90
CA GLU A 133 -18.13 2.77 -8.36
C GLU A 133 -17.17 3.72 -7.63
N ARG A 134 -17.70 4.64 -6.80
CA ARG A 134 -16.87 5.62 -6.11
C ARG A 134 -15.95 4.94 -5.12
N VAL A 135 -14.65 5.14 -5.29
CA VAL A 135 -13.68 4.74 -4.27
C VAL A 135 -13.64 5.76 -3.14
N PRO A 136 -13.47 5.32 -1.89
CA PRO A 136 -13.33 6.24 -0.77
C PRO A 136 -12.08 7.10 -0.94
N ALA A 137 -12.10 8.28 -0.32
CA ALA A 137 -10.91 9.11 -0.19
C ALA A 137 -9.76 8.31 0.45
N PHE A 138 -8.54 8.79 0.24
CA PHE A 138 -7.37 8.22 0.91
C PHE A 138 -7.62 8.15 2.43
N PRO A 139 -7.23 7.04 3.09
CA PRO A 139 -7.42 6.91 4.52
C PRO A 139 -6.75 8.08 5.23
N GLU A 140 -7.52 8.76 6.08
CA GLU A 140 -7.00 9.89 6.84
C GLU A 140 -5.82 9.44 7.72
N PRO A 141 -4.82 10.31 7.93
CA PRO A 141 -3.80 10.05 8.93
C PRO A 141 -4.47 9.78 10.28
N LEU A 142 -3.93 8.82 11.03
CA LEU A 142 -4.45 8.56 12.38
C LEU A 142 -4.50 9.86 13.20
N PRO A 143 -5.64 10.15 13.85
CA PRO A 143 -5.77 11.35 14.65
C PRO A 143 -4.79 11.29 15.84
N PRO A 144 -4.40 12.44 16.41
CA PRO A 144 -3.44 12.49 17.53
C PRO A 144 -3.82 11.57 18.70
N ARG A 145 -5.11 11.43 19.00
CA ARG A 145 -5.66 10.55 20.04
C ARG A 145 -5.40 9.06 19.83
N ALA A 146 -5.16 8.62 18.59
CA ALA A 146 -4.87 7.23 18.26
C ALA A 146 -3.36 6.89 18.31
N LYS A 147 -2.48 7.91 18.41
CA LYS A 147 -1.02 7.68 18.51
C LYS A 147 -0.61 6.87 19.75
N PRO A 148 -1.20 7.09 20.95
CA PRO A 148 -0.94 6.25 22.11
C PRO A 148 -1.33 4.79 21.88
N LEU A 149 -2.47 4.53 21.24
CA LEU A 149 -2.92 3.16 20.92
C LEU A 149 -1.91 2.42 20.02
N VAL A 150 -1.34 3.10 19.02
CA VAL A 150 -0.25 2.52 18.22
C VAL A 150 0.95 2.14 19.10
N LYS A 151 1.32 2.98 20.07
CA LYS A 151 2.43 2.68 20.98
C LYS A 151 2.13 1.50 21.90
N GLU A 152 0.90 1.38 22.40
CA GLU A 152 0.46 0.22 23.19
C GLU A 152 0.60 -1.09 22.39
N LEU A 153 0.13 -1.10 21.13
CA LEU A 153 0.30 -2.26 20.24
C LEU A 153 1.78 -2.56 19.95
N GLN A 154 2.61 -1.54 19.76
CA GLN A 154 4.05 -1.72 19.58
C GLN A 154 4.72 -2.30 20.84
N ALA A 155 4.31 -1.88 22.03
CA ALA A 155 4.82 -2.41 23.29
C ALA A 155 4.42 -3.88 23.50
N LEU A 156 3.18 -4.24 23.15
CA LEU A 156 2.72 -5.63 23.14
C LEU A 156 3.60 -6.49 22.22
N LEU A 157 3.82 -6.05 20.98
CA LEU A 157 4.67 -6.77 20.05
C LEU A 157 6.13 -6.81 20.48
N ALA A 158 6.62 -5.78 21.17
CA ALA A 158 7.97 -5.77 21.70
C ALA A 158 8.17 -6.85 22.76
N GLY A 159 7.22 -7.01 23.70
CA GLY A 159 7.28 -8.08 24.69
C GLY A 159 7.20 -9.47 24.08
N VAL A 160 6.40 -9.65 23.02
CA VAL A 160 6.38 -10.91 22.26
C VAL A 160 7.70 -11.13 21.53
N ALA A 161 8.28 -10.10 20.92
CA ALA A 161 9.52 -10.24 20.16
C ALA A 161 10.70 -10.60 21.08
N GLU A 162 10.75 -10.01 22.28
CA GLU A 162 11.72 -10.33 23.32
C GLU A 162 11.62 -11.81 23.74
N SER A 163 10.41 -12.34 23.93
CA SER A 163 10.22 -13.75 24.34
C SER A 163 10.70 -14.76 23.30
N VAL A 164 10.81 -14.35 22.03
CA VAL A 164 11.31 -15.19 20.94
C VAL A 164 12.64 -14.71 20.37
N ASP A 165 13.38 -13.82 21.04
CA ASP A 165 14.67 -13.29 20.57
C ASP A 165 14.59 -12.83 19.09
N LEU A 166 13.65 -11.92 18.82
CA LEU A 166 13.45 -11.27 17.51
C LEU A 166 13.32 -9.76 17.68
N MET A 167 13.58 -9.04 16.60
CA MET A 167 13.25 -7.62 16.52
C MET A 167 11.73 -7.43 16.34
N PRO A 168 11.09 -6.46 17.02
CA PRO A 168 9.65 -6.21 16.90
C PRO A 168 9.19 -5.97 15.45
N GLU A 169 10.03 -5.33 14.63
CA GLU A 169 9.76 -5.06 13.22
C GLU A 169 9.64 -6.33 12.37
N LEU A 170 10.25 -7.44 12.81
CA LEU A 170 10.10 -8.74 12.16
C LEU A 170 8.74 -9.37 12.43
N LEU A 171 8.06 -9.00 13.53
CA LEU A 171 6.72 -9.49 13.82
C LEU A 171 5.69 -8.77 12.94
N LEU A 172 5.60 -7.44 13.09
CA LEU A 172 4.65 -6.63 12.35
C LEU A 172 5.12 -5.19 12.20
N SER A 173 4.98 -4.62 11.00
CA SER A 173 5.40 -3.25 10.76
C SER A 173 4.48 -2.22 11.43
N ARG A 174 5.02 -1.07 11.81
CA ARG A 174 4.22 0.09 12.26
C ARG A 174 3.15 0.49 11.24
N LYS A 175 3.45 0.40 9.93
CA LYS A 175 2.47 0.69 8.86
C LYS A 175 1.26 -0.25 8.94
N SER A 176 1.49 -1.52 9.22
CA SER A 176 0.41 -2.51 9.38
C SER A 176 -0.43 -2.22 10.61
N LEU A 177 0.18 -1.90 11.76
CA LEU A 177 -0.54 -1.50 12.97
C LEU A 177 -1.42 -0.27 12.74
N VAL A 178 -0.87 0.74 12.07
CA VAL A 178 -1.60 1.96 11.70
C VAL A 178 -2.79 1.61 10.81
N ALA A 179 -2.60 0.78 9.78
CA ALA A 179 -3.68 0.38 8.88
C ALA A 179 -4.79 -0.40 9.59
N MET A 180 -4.44 -1.28 10.54
CA MET A 180 -5.41 -2.04 11.35
C MET A 180 -6.22 -1.11 12.26
N LEU A 181 -5.56 -0.17 12.94
CA LEU A 181 -6.27 0.82 13.77
C LEU A 181 -7.15 1.75 12.93
N THR A 182 -6.66 2.26 11.80
CA THR A 182 -7.47 3.07 10.88
C THR A 182 -8.72 2.30 10.45
N HIS A 183 -8.59 1.02 10.07
CA HIS A 183 -9.76 0.20 9.71
C HIS A 183 -10.78 0.08 10.85
N LEU A 184 -10.32 -0.13 12.09
CA LEU A 184 -11.17 -0.22 13.28
C LEU A 184 -11.91 1.11 13.55
N MET A 185 -11.22 2.25 13.40
CA MET A 185 -11.78 3.59 13.60
C MET A 185 -12.89 3.92 12.60
N HIS A 186 -12.84 3.35 11.39
CA HIS A 186 -13.87 3.50 10.37
C HIS A 186 -14.98 2.44 10.47
N GLY A 187 -15.18 1.85 11.65
CA GLY A 187 -16.26 0.88 11.90
C GLY A 187 -15.94 -0.56 11.50
N GLY A 188 -14.73 -0.84 11.01
CA GLY A 188 -14.27 -2.18 10.70
C GLY A 188 -14.15 -3.08 11.93
N GLU A 189 -13.97 -4.38 11.69
CA GLU A 189 -13.70 -5.35 12.76
C GLU A 189 -12.20 -5.54 12.97
N ALA A 190 -11.83 -5.96 14.18
CA ALA A 190 -10.45 -6.32 14.50
C ALA A 190 -10.06 -7.53 13.63
N ARG A 191 -9.02 -7.36 12.80
CA ARG A 191 -8.56 -8.41 11.88
C ARG A 191 -7.05 -8.37 11.70
N LEU A 192 -6.45 -9.55 11.55
CA LEU A 192 -5.05 -9.72 11.19
C LEU A 192 -4.85 -9.53 9.67
N PRO A 193 -3.67 -9.10 9.21
CA PRO A 193 -3.36 -9.08 7.78
C PRO A 193 -3.59 -10.46 7.15
N ALA A 194 -4.21 -10.49 5.97
CA ALA A 194 -4.54 -11.75 5.29
C ALA A 194 -3.29 -12.57 4.94
N ASP A 195 -2.21 -11.88 4.60
CA ASP A 195 -0.90 -12.43 4.24
C ASP A 195 0.02 -12.71 5.45
N LEU A 196 -0.50 -12.64 6.68
CA LEU A 196 0.29 -12.92 7.88
C LEU A 196 0.63 -14.43 7.93
N PRO A 197 1.94 -14.80 8.00
CA PRO A 197 2.39 -16.18 8.22
C PRO A 197 1.69 -16.89 9.37
N SER A 198 1.53 -18.21 9.28
CA SER A 198 0.89 -19.02 10.33
C SER A 198 1.65 -18.91 11.65
N TRP A 199 2.99 -18.95 11.61
CA TRP A 199 3.77 -18.87 12.84
C TRP A 199 3.54 -17.57 13.62
N LYS A 200 3.38 -16.43 12.92
CA LYS A 200 3.04 -15.13 13.52
C LYS A 200 1.63 -15.11 14.10
N ARG A 201 0.67 -15.71 13.39
CA ARG A 201 -0.71 -15.85 13.87
C ARG A 201 -0.75 -16.63 15.18
N THR A 202 -0.02 -17.74 15.25
CA THR A 202 0.08 -18.54 16.48
C THR A 202 0.80 -17.78 17.59
N LEU A 203 1.84 -17.02 17.25
CA LEU A 203 2.69 -16.33 18.25
C LEU A 203 1.99 -15.14 18.92
N PHE A 204 1.30 -14.29 18.17
CA PHE A 204 0.68 -13.06 18.71
C PHE A 204 -0.71 -12.74 18.16
N GLY A 205 -1.30 -13.61 17.33
CA GLY A 205 -2.55 -13.32 16.66
C GLY A 205 -3.70 -13.04 17.62
N GLU A 206 -3.91 -13.91 18.59
CA GLU A 206 -4.96 -13.74 19.61
C GLU A 206 -4.68 -12.55 20.55
N PRO A 207 -3.49 -12.41 21.17
CA PRO A 207 -3.17 -11.22 21.98
C PRO A 207 -3.39 -9.90 21.25
N LEU A 208 -3.01 -9.84 19.96
CA LEU A 208 -3.16 -8.64 19.14
C LEU A 208 -4.62 -8.35 18.81
N LEU A 209 -5.42 -9.39 18.50
CA LEU A 209 -6.86 -9.23 18.23
C LEU A 209 -7.62 -8.78 19.47
N THR A 210 -7.32 -9.36 20.64
CA THR A 210 -7.92 -8.95 21.92
C THR A 210 -7.60 -7.49 22.23
N ALA A 211 -6.32 -7.11 22.12
CA ALA A 211 -5.92 -5.72 22.33
C ALA A 211 -6.64 -4.74 21.38
N LEU A 212 -6.82 -5.11 20.11
CA LEU A 212 -7.57 -4.30 19.15
C LEU A 212 -9.07 -4.23 19.50
N ALA A 213 -9.67 -5.32 19.94
CA ALA A 213 -11.07 -5.34 20.36
C ALA A 213 -11.31 -4.43 21.58
N ASP A 214 -10.42 -4.47 22.58
CA ASP A 214 -10.48 -3.61 23.76
C ASP A 214 -10.32 -2.13 23.40
N MET A 215 -9.44 -1.83 22.43
CA MET A 215 -9.24 -0.47 21.92
C MET A 215 -10.46 0.06 21.16
N LYS A 216 -11.29 -0.80 20.55
CA LYS A 216 -12.54 -0.37 19.90
C LYS A 216 -13.47 0.36 20.87
N GLY A 217 -13.46 0.00 22.15
CA GLY A 217 -14.22 0.70 23.19
C GLY A 217 -13.64 2.05 23.63
N LYS A 218 -12.39 2.36 23.24
CA LYS A 218 -11.66 3.59 23.61
C LYS A 218 -11.59 4.63 22.48
N ILE A 219 -11.98 4.25 21.27
CA ILE A 219 -11.89 5.04 20.02
C ILE A 219 -13.18 5.82 19.80
#